data_AF-A0A2P2LL72-F1
#
_entry.id   AF-A0A2P2LL72-F1
#
_cell.length_a   1.000
_cell.length_b   1.000
_cell.length_c   1.000
_cell.angle_alpha   90.00
_cell.angle_beta   90.00
_cell.angle_gamma   90.00
#
_symmetry.space_group_name_H-M   'P 1'
#
loop_
_entity.id
_entity.type
_entity.pdbx_description
1 polymer ?
#
loop_
_entity_poly.entity_id
_entity_poly.type
_entity_poly.pdbx_seq_one_letter_code
_entity_poly.pdbx_strand_id
1 'polypeptide(L)'
;MEDGDLQTIGLLDYDKRLKHSFTAHPKVDPFTGEMFTFGYAHEPPYITYRVISKDGFMHDPVPITISDPIMMHDFAITENYAIFMDLPLYFRPKEMVKEKKFIFTFDSTKKARFGVLPRYAKNDSLIRWFELPNCFIFHNANAWEEEDEVVLITCRLQNPDLDMVNGIVKEELENFSNELFEMRFNMKTGSASQKKLSASAVDFPRVNESYTGRYLCSLGVEGTDDKRQKSETKPMFFALNLFSLHFVSVVQ
;
A
#
# COMPACT_ATOMS: atom_id res chain seq x y z
N MET A 1 -6.69 -24.80 -5.44
CA MET A 1 -6.02 -26.00 -4.87
C MET A 1 -7.13 -26.91 -4.40
N GLU A 2 -7.23 -28.11 -4.96
CA GLU A 2 -8.44 -28.94 -4.98
C GLU A 2 -8.43 -30.07 -3.92
N ASP A 3 -7.33 -30.24 -3.17
CA ASP A 3 -7.13 -31.34 -2.21
C ASP A 3 -6.52 -30.92 -0.85
N GLY A 4 -6.20 -29.63 -0.67
CA GLY A 4 -5.57 -29.12 0.56
C GLY A 4 -4.10 -29.51 0.72
N ASP A 5 -3.48 -30.08 -0.30
CA ASP A 5 -2.04 -30.35 -0.30
C ASP A 5 -1.24 -29.06 -0.56
N LEU A 6 -0.12 -28.89 0.13
CA LEU A 6 0.74 -27.70 0.06
C LEU A 6 1.93 -27.91 -0.89
N GLN A 7 1.69 -28.55 -2.03
CA GLN A 7 2.73 -28.77 -3.04
C GLN A 7 3.06 -27.48 -3.80
N THR A 8 4.36 -27.24 -3.99
CA THR A 8 4.84 -26.14 -4.83
C THR A 8 4.78 -26.57 -6.30
N ILE A 9 3.85 -26.01 -7.05
CA ILE A 9 3.69 -26.29 -8.49
C ILE A 9 4.80 -25.59 -9.31
N GLY A 10 5.26 -24.41 -8.88
CA GLY A 10 6.30 -23.64 -9.53
C GLY A 10 6.02 -22.15 -9.52
N LEU A 11 6.86 -21.39 -10.24
CA LEU A 11 6.65 -19.95 -10.45
C LEU A 11 5.58 -19.73 -11.53
N LEU A 12 4.63 -18.83 -11.25
CA LEU A 12 3.63 -18.41 -12.22
C LEU A 12 4.16 -17.23 -13.05
N ASP A 13 4.30 -17.42 -14.37
CA ASP A 13 4.85 -16.41 -15.28
C ASP A 13 3.81 -15.73 -16.19
N TYR A 14 2.52 -16.09 -16.03
CA TYR A 14 1.38 -15.58 -16.79
C TYR A 14 1.59 -15.66 -18.31
N ASP A 15 1.86 -16.85 -18.82
CA ASP A 15 2.21 -17.09 -20.23
C ASP A 15 3.42 -16.26 -20.68
N LYS A 16 4.44 -16.20 -19.82
CA LYS A 16 5.68 -15.40 -20.00
C LYS A 16 5.47 -13.89 -20.08
N ARG A 17 4.31 -13.38 -19.63
CA ARG A 17 3.98 -11.95 -19.61
C ARG A 17 4.52 -11.23 -18.38
N LEU A 18 4.77 -11.96 -17.29
CA LEU A 18 5.45 -11.44 -16.11
C LEU A 18 6.97 -11.47 -16.32
N LYS A 19 7.59 -10.28 -16.36
CA LYS A 19 9.03 -10.08 -16.61
C LYS A 19 9.71 -9.16 -15.59
N HIS A 20 8.99 -8.82 -14.52
CA HIS A 20 9.43 -7.96 -13.43
C HIS A 20 8.98 -8.58 -12.11
N SER A 21 9.40 -7.99 -11.00
CA SER A 21 8.95 -8.39 -9.67
C SER A 21 7.41 -8.33 -9.53
N PHE A 22 6.87 -9.08 -8.58
CA PHE A 22 5.43 -9.12 -8.29
C PHE A 22 5.23 -8.74 -6.82
N THR A 23 4.35 -7.79 -6.54
CA THR A 23 4.11 -7.33 -5.17
C THR A 23 3.51 -8.44 -4.31
N ALA A 24 3.90 -8.47 -3.03
CA ALA A 24 3.27 -9.32 -2.02
C ALA A 24 1.88 -8.80 -1.60
N HIS A 25 1.48 -7.61 -2.05
CA HIS A 25 0.22 -6.96 -1.69
C HIS A 25 -0.69 -6.67 -2.90
N PRO A 26 -1.00 -7.66 -3.76
CA PRO A 26 -1.97 -7.44 -4.83
C PRO A 26 -3.35 -7.13 -4.24
N LYS A 27 -4.16 -6.32 -4.94
CA LYS A 27 -5.53 -5.99 -4.52
C LYS A 27 -6.51 -6.58 -5.53
N VAL A 28 -7.46 -7.37 -5.06
CA VAL A 28 -8.55 -7.90 -5.89
C VAL A 28 -9.76 -6.99 -5.74
N ASP A 29 -10.33 -6.55 -6.87
CA ASP A 29 -11.61 -5.84 -6.84
C ASP A 29 -12.74 -6.86 -6.68
N PRO A 30 -13.52 -6.80 -5.57
CA PRO A 30 -14.57 -7.77 -5.31
C PRO A 30 -15.73 -7.73 -6.32
N PHE A 31 -15.87 -6.64 -7.08
CA PHE A 31 -16.94 -6.49 -8.08
C PHE A 31 -16.56 -7.04 -9.44
N THR A 32 -15.33 -6.79 -9.90
CA THR A 32 -14.87 -7.26 -11.22
C THR A 32 -14.17 -8.61 -11.15
N GLY A 33 -13.62 -8.97 -9.99
CA GLY A 33 -12.74 -10.12 -9.81
C GLY A 33 -11.34 -9.92 -10.41
N GLU A 34 -11.04 -8.72 -10.90
CA GLU A 34 -9.71 -8.39 -11.42
C GLU A 34 -8.72 -8.18 -10.28
N MET A 35 -7.47 -8.58 -10.51
CA MET A 35 -6.37 -8.35 -9.59
C MET A 35 -5.47 -7.24 -10.11
N PHE A 36 -5.27 -6.23 -9.27
CA PHE A 36 -4.35 -5.15 -9.49
C PHE A 36 -3.04 -5.46 -8.76
N THR A 37 -1.92 -5.28 -9.45
CA THR A 37 -0.59 -5.64 -8.95
C THR A 37 0.46 -4.70 -9.53
N PHE A 38 1.64 -4.67 -8.93
CA PHE A 38 2.79 -3.95 -9.46
C PHE A 38 4.08 -4.69 -9.09
N GLY A 39 5.19 -4.29 -9.72
CA GLY A 39 6.54 -4.63 -9.31
C GLY A 39 7.39 -3.38 -9.18
N TYR A 40 8.29 -3.33 -8.20
CA TYR A 40 9.35 -2.34 -8.14
C TYR A 40 10.72 -2.95 -8.47
N ALA A 41 11.63 -2.14 -9.00
CA ALA A 41 12.94 -2.57 -9.48
C ALA A 41 14.03 -1.54 -9.09
N HIS A 42 15.29 -1.98 -9.16
CA HIS A 42 16.46 -1.13 -8.90
C HIS A 42 16.94 -0.35 -10.13
N GLU A 43 16.41 -0.68 -11.31
CA GLU A 43 16.70 -0.01 -12.59
C GLU A 43 15.39 0.44 -13.27
N PRO A 44 15.40 1.50 -14.09
CA PRO A 44 14.22 1.92 -14.83
C PRO A 44 13.68 0.84 -15.79
N PRO A 45 12.35 0.68 -15.91
CA PRO A 45 11.31 1.37 -15.14
C PRO A 45 11.28 0.89 -13.69
N TYR A 46 11.37 1.84 -12.75
CA TYR A 46 11.46 1.52 -11.32
C TYR A 46 10.16 0.91 -10.78
N ILE A 47 9.01 1.24 -11.37
CA ILE A 47 7.70 0.70 -10.99
C ILE A 47 6.97 0.27 -12.25
N THR A 48 6.41 -0.94 -12.25
CA THR A 48 5.57 -1.47 -13.34
C THR A 48 4.24 -1.94 -12.78
N TYR A 49 3.15 -1.26 -13.15
CA TYR A 49 1.78 -1.61 -12.78
C TYR A 49 1.14 -2.58 -13.77
N ARG A 50 0.26 -3.44 -13.28
CA ARG A 50 -0.42 -4.50 -14.03
C ARG A 50 -1.85 -4.70 -13.53
N VAL A 51 -2.71 -5.09 -14.45
CA VAL A 51 -4.04 -5.62 -14.18
C VAL A 51 -4.08 -7.05 -14.67
N ILE A 52 -4.67 -7.95 -13.88
CA ILE A 52 -4.90 -9.35 -14.23
C ILE A 52 -6.41 -9.56 -14.21
N SER A 53 -6.95 -10.10 -15.30
CA SER A 53 -8.39 -10.39 -15.38
C SER A 53 -8.79 -11.48 -14.38
N LYS A 54 -10.09 -11.58 -14.10
CA LYS A 54 -10.65 -12.67 -13.29
C LYS A 54 -10.27 -14.07 -13.80
N ASP A 55 -10.06 -14.21 -15.10
CA ASP A 55 -9.68 -15.47 -15.75
C ASP A 55 -8.16 -15.70 -15.76
N GLY A 56 -7.37 -14.83 -15.11
CA GLY A 56 -5.93 -14.95 -14.99
C GLY A 56 -5.12 -14.33 -16.14
N PHE A 57 -5.75 -13.59 -17.06
CA PHE A 57 -5.03 -12.93 -18.15
C PHE A 57 -4.32 -11.67 -17.67
N MET A 58 -2.99 -11.63 -17.75
CA MET A 58 -2.19 -10.45 -17.39
C MET A 58 -2.20 -9.41 -18.51
N HIS A 59 -2.79 -8.24 -18.29
CA HIS A 59 -2.78 -7.15 -19.26
C HIS A 59 -1.39 -6.52 -19.45
N ASP A 60 -1.27 -5.65 -20.45
CA ASP A 60 -0.01 -4.97 -20.77
C ASP A 60 0.52 -4.13 -19.59
N PRO A 61 1.85 -4.03 -19.42
CA PRO A 61 2.45 -3.28 -18.33
C PRO A 61 2.23 -1.77 -18.49
N VAL A 62 2.07 -1.10 -17.36
CA VAL A 62 2.05 0.36 -17.27
C VAL A 62 3.24 0.81 -16.41
N PRO A 63 4.35 1.25 -17.02
CA PRO A 63 5.46 1.85 -16.28
C PRO A 63 5.00 3.11 -15.55
N ILE A 64 5.37 3.25 -14.28
CA ILE A 64 5.11 4.47 -13.49
C ILE A 64 6.44 5.20 -13.28
N THR A 65 6.54 6.42 -13.81
CA THR A 65 7.77 7.20 -13.74
C THR A 65 7.95 7.83 -12.36
N ILE A 66 9.04 7.45 -11.70
CA ILE A 66 9.56 8.07 -10.48
C ILE A 66 11.06 8.38 -10.67
N SER A 67 11.64 9.24 -9.83
CA SER A 67 13.00 9.75 -10.05
C SER A 67 14.09 8.76 -9.66
N ASP A 68 13.83 7.92 -8.66
CA ASP A 68 14.83 7.09 -8.00
C ASP A 68 14.23 5.73 -7.62
N PRO A 69 15.07 4.68 -7.46
CA PRO A 69 14.61 3.40 -6.97
C PRO A 69 14.27 3.51 -5.47
N ILE A 70 13.02 3.25 -5.14
CA ILE A 70 12.51 3.24 -3.77
C ILE A 70 11.95 1.88 -3.39
N MET A 71 11.78 1.63 -2.10
CA MET A 71 10.93 0.55 -1.62
C MET A 71 9.46 0.99 -1.66
N MET A 72 8.73 0.52 -2.67
CA MET A 72 7.27 0.62 -2.70
C MET A 72 6.70 -0.71 -2.20
N HIS A 73 6.39 -0.80 -0.90
CA HIS A 73 5.96 -2.04 -0.25
C HIS A 73 4.52 -2.43 -0.60
N ASP A 74 3.61 -1.45 -0.57
CA ASP A 74 2.19 -1.63 -0.80
C ASP A 74 1.68 -0.56 -1.77
N PHE A 75 0.42 -0.69 -2.19
CA PHE A 75 -0.34 0.29 -2.93
C PHE A 75 -1.82 0.18 -2.52
N ALA A 76 -2.69 1.03 -3.06
CA ALA A 76 -4.14 0.90 -2.82
C ALA A 76 -4.91 1.06 -4.13
N ILE A 77 -6.15 0.56 -4.13
CA ILE A 77 -7.09 0.75 -5.23
C ILE A 77 -8.38 1.35 -4.71
N THR A 78 -9.10 2.05 -5.58
CA THR A 78 -10.47 2.52 -5.39
C THR A 78 -11.35 1.99 -6.53
N GLU A 79 -12.56 2.53 -6.67
CA GLU A 79 -13.43 2.30 -7.81
C GLU A 79 -12.76 2.63 -9.14
N ASN A 80 -12.08 3.77 -9.22
CA ASN A 80 -11.59 4.31 -10.47
C ASN A 80 -10.07 4.48 -10.49
N TYR A 81 -9.39 4.41 -9.34
CA TYR A 81 -7.99 4.77 -9.23
C TYR A 81 -7.13 3.68 -8.59
N ALA A 82 -5.84 3.70 -8.93
CA ALA A 82 -4.76 3.07 -8.20
C ALA A 82 -3.90 4.16 -7.56
N ILE A 83 -3.46 3.94 -6.34
CA ILE A 83 -2.70 4.88 -5.52
C ILE A 83 -1.31 4.30 -5.28
N PHE A 84 -0.29 4.95 -5.84
CA PHE A 84 1.12 4.61 -5.67
C PHE A 84 1.78 5.53 -4.66
N MET A 85 2.68 4.98 -3.85
CA MET A 85 3.34 5.72 -2.77
C MET A 85 4.82 5.88 -3.09
N ASP A 86 5.20 7.07 -3.55
CA ASP A 86 6.60 7.43 -3.74
C ASP A 86 7.13 8.05 -2.44
N LEU A 87 7.56 7.14 -1.55
CA LEU A 87 8.02 7.44 -0.20
C LEU A 87 9.55 7.49 -0.17
N PRO A 88 10.15 8.32 0.70
CA PRO A 88 11.58 8.59 0.68
C PRO A 88 12.42 7.50 1.35
N LEU A 89 12.22 6.24 0.97
CA LEU A 89 13.01 5.08 1.36
C LEU A 89 13.74 4.52 0.13
N TYR A 90 14.98 4.95 -0.06
CA TYR A 90 15.73 4.76 -1.30
C TYR A 90 16.62 3.52 -1.27
N PHE A 91 16.73 2.84 -2.40
CA PHE A 91 17.71 1.78 -2.61
C PHE A 91 19.11 2.37 -2.82
N ARG A 92 20.02 2.19 -1.85
CA ARG A 92 21.36 2.82 -1.84
C ARG A 92 22.48 1.79 -1.59
N PRO A 93 22.76 0.89 -2.55
CA PRO A 93 23.74 -0.18 -2.36
C PRO A 93 25.18 0.32 -2.14
N LYS A 94 25.51 1.53 -2.61
CA LYS A 94 26.81 2.16 -2.36
C LYS A 94 27.03 2.49 -0.88
N GLU A 95 25.97 2.85 -0.16
CA GLU A 95 26.03 3.16 1.27
C GLU A 95 26.19 1.87 2.08
N MET A 96 25.52 0.77 1.69
CA MET A 96 25.70 -0.55 2.31
C MET A 96 27.17 -1.00 2.30
N VAL A 97 27.85 -0.91 1.15
CA VAL A 97 29.24 -1.38 1.02
C VAL A 97 30.22 -0.51 1.83
N LYS A 98 29.99 0.80 1.89
CA LYS A 98 30.89 1.75 2.55
C LYS A 98 30.65 1.87 4.05
N GLU A 99 29.39 1.84 4.46
CA GLU A 99 28.95 2.23 5.81
C GLU A 99 28.37 1.05 6.60
N LYS A 100 28.31 -0.15 6.01
CA LYS A 100 27.67 -1.37 6.59
C LYS A 100 26.20 -1.16 7.01
N LYS A 101 25.53 -0.21 6.38
CA LYS A 101 24.10 0.06 6.56
C LYS A 101 23.25 -0.90 5.76
N PHE A 102 21.97 -1.00 6.11
CA PHE A 102 20.95 -1.68 5.34
C PHE A 102 20.88 -1.09 3.92
N ILE A 103 20.44 -1.93 2.96
CA ILE A 103 20.46 -1.57 1.55
C ILE A 103 19.45 -0.45 1.19
N PHE A 104 18.50 -0.19 2.08
CA PHE A 104 17.54 0.91 1.99
C PHE A 104 17.80 1.98 3.03
N THR A 105 17.75 3.24 2.62
CA THR A 105 18.03 4.41 3.48
C THR A 105 16.87 5.40 3.40
N PHE A 106 16.35 5.77 4.56
CA PHE A 106 15.28 6.76 4.68
C PHE A 106 15.83 8.18 4.62
N ASP A 107 15.25 9.04 3.78
CA ASP A 107 15.60 10.46 3.68
C ASP A 107 14.51 11.32 4.35
N SER A 108 14.78 11.75 5.58
CA SER A 108 13.87 12.59 6.36
C SER A 108 13.69 14.01 5.79
N THR A 109 14.54 14.43 4.84
CA THR A 109 14.48 15.77 4.23
C THR A 109 13.49 15.86 3.06
N LYS A 110 13.05 14.71 2.53
CA LYS A 110 12.16 14.61 1.38
C LYS A 110 10.70 14.49 1.81
N LYS A 111 9.79 15.08 1.05
CA LYS A 111 8.35 14.86 1.23
C LYS A 111 7.94 13.48 0.71
N ALA A 112 6.80 13.00 1.18
CA ALA A 112 6.15 11.83 0.59
C ALA A 112 5.26 12.27 -0.58
N ARG A 113 5.26 11.50 -1.67
CA ARG A 113 4.41 11.74 -2.83
C ARG A 113 3.44 10.58 -3.05
N PHE A 114 2.21 10.91 -3.41
CA PHE A 114 1.14 9.94 -3.66
C PHE A 114 0.62 10.13 -5.08
N GLY A 115 0.80 9.11 -5.91
CA GLY A 115 0.39 9.12 -7.31
C GLY A 115 -0.96 8.46 -7.49
N VAL A 116 -1.98 9.24 -7.82
CA VAL A 116 -3.33 8.74 -8.11
C VAL A 116 -3.50 8.60 -9.61
N LEU A 117 -3.63 7.36 -10.08
CA LEU A 117 -3.71 7.00 -11.50
C LEU A 117 -5.07 6.36 -11.80
N PRO A 118 -5.79 6.72 -12.87
CA PRO A 118 -6.94 5.93 -13.32
C PRO A 118 -6.55 4.46 -13.51
N ARG A 119 -7.23 3.53 -12.85
CA ARG A 119 -6.78 2.13 -12.69
C ARG A 119 -6.65 1.34 -14.01
N TYR A 120 -7.23 1.84 -15.10
CA TYR A 120 -7.12 1.26 -16.45
C TYR A 120 -6.30 2.12 -17.42
N ALA A 121 -5.55 3.11 -16.93
CA ALA A 121 -4.68 3.94 -17.74
C ALA A 121 -3.68 3.08 -18.53
N LYS A 122 -3.34 3.50 -19.75
CA LYS A 122 -2.39 2.77 -20.62
C LYS A 122 -0.94 3.22 -20.44
N ASN A 123 -0.74 4.33 -19.75
CA ASN A 123 0.55 4.91 -19.40
C ASN A 123 0.33 5.82 -18.17
N ASP A 124 1.42 6.34 -17.61
CA ASP A 124 1.40 7.20 -16.42
C ASP A 124 1.07 8.67 -16.70
N SER A 125 0.77 9.09 -17.93
CA SER A 125 0.49 10.51 -18.25
C SER A 125 -0.72 11.09 -17.50
N LEU A 126 -1.64 10.22 -17.05
CA LEU A 126 -2.83 10.60 -16.29
C LEU A 126 -2.60 10.57 -14.76
N ILE A 127 -1.40 10.23 -14.31
CA ILE A 127 -1.10 10.20 -12.88
C ILE A 127 -1.13 11.62 -12.32
N ARG A 128 -1.76 11.77 -11.15
CA ARG A 128 -1.73 13.02 -10.39
C ARG A 128 -0.97 12.80 -9.11
N TRP A 129 0.14 13.52 -8.95
CA TRP A 129 0.99 13.44 -7.78
C TRP A 129 0.58 14.48 -6.75
N PHE A 130 0.39 14.02 -5.51
CA PHE A 130 0.08 14.84 -4.35
C PHE A 130 1.25 14.77 -3.36
N GLU A 131 1.60 15.90 -2.75
CA GLU A 131 2.66 15.96 -1.75
C GLU A 131 2.08 16.04 -0.33
N LEU A 132 2.61 15.23 0.57
CA LEU A 132 2.34 15.30 2.00
C LEU A 132 3.66 15.39 2.80
N PRO A 133 3.62 15.82 4.07
CA PRO A 133 4.79 15.79 4.94
C PRO A 133 5.49 14.42 4.93
N ASN A 134 6.80 14.44 5.20
CA ASN A 134 7.64 13.23 5.26
C ASN A 134 6.98 12.12 6.10
N CYS A 135 6.91 10.93 5.51
CA CYS A 135 6.39 9.74 6.15
C CYS A 135 6.83 8.47 5.43
N PHE A 136 6.67 7.34 6.10
CA PHE A 136 6.79 6.04 5.48
C PHE A 136 5.55 5.19 5.79
N ILE A 137 5.19 4.29 4.90
CA ILE A 137 4.02 3.43 5.00
C ILE A 137 4.45 2.05 4.54
N PHE A 138 4.28 1.05 5.41
CA PHE A 138 4.29 -0.34 4.99
C PHE A 138 2.91 -0.70 4.47
N HIS A 139 1.88 -0.67 5.31
CA HIS A 139 0.58 -1.22 4.96
C HIS A 139 -0.52 -0.16 4.82
N ASN A 140 -1.33 -0.32 3.77
CA ASN A 140 -2.59 0.40 3.62
C ASN A 140 -3.76 -0.43 4.14
N ALA A 141 -4.68 0.22 4.83
CA ALA A 141 -5.90 -0.41 5.32
C ALA A 141 -6.94 -0.54 4.20
N ASN A 142 -7.34 0.59 3.61
CA ASN A 142 -8.27 0.66 2.49
C ASN A 142 -8.21 2.03 1.82
N ALA A 143 -8.77 2.15 0.63
CA ALA A 143 -9.00 3.42 -0.03
C ALA A 143 -10.39 3.44 -0.68
N TRP A 144 -10.95 4.62 -0.88
CA TRP A 144 -12.23 4.81 -1.58
C TRP A 144 -12.32 6.24 -2.13
N GLU A 145 -13.42 6.52 -2.82
CA GLU A 145 -13.72 7.83 -3.39
C GLU A 145 -14.90 8.48 -2.67
N GLU A 146 -14.77 9.76 -2.35
CA GLU A 146 -15.82 10.64 -1.81
C GLU A 146 -15.88 11.90 -2.65
N GLU A 147 -16.91 12.01 -3.50
CA GLU A 147 -17.09 13.16 -4.40
C GLU A 147 -15.84 13.42 -5.28
N ASP A 148 -15.18 14.56 -5.09
CA ASP A 148 -13.95 14.97 -5.80
C ASP A 148 -12.66 14.48 -5.10
N GLU A 149 -12.77 13.69 -4.02
CA GLU A 149 -11.65 13.24 -3.21
C GLU A 149 -11.41 11.74 -3.27
N VAL A 150 -10.12 11.37 -3.27
CA VAL A 150 -9.68 10.01 -2.98
C VAL A 150 -9.22 9.96 -1.53
N VAL A 151 -9.77 9.03 -0.76
CA VAL A 151 -9.47 8.82 0.66
C VAL A 151 -8.63 7.55 0.80
N LEU A 152 -7.54 7.63 1.56
CA LEU A 152 -6.64 6.53 1.87
C LEU A 152 -6.50 6.40 3.39
N ILE A 153 -6.74 5.21 3.91
CA ILE A 153 -6.43 4.86 5.31
C ILE A 153 -5.18 4.02 5.34
N THR A 154 -4.21 4.45 6.14
CA THR A 154 -2.86 3.91 6.10
C THR A 154 -2.18 3.89 7.48
N CYS A 155 -1.29 2.93 7.69
CA CYS A 155 -0.44 2.85 8.88
C CYS A 155 0.87 3.60 8.61
N ARG A 156 0.98 4.79 9.20
CA ARG A 156 2.08 5.71 9.00
C ARG A 156 3.17 5.49 10.05
N LEU A 157 4.41 5.41 9.56
CA LEU A 157 5.65 5.47 10.33
C LEU A 157 6.26 6.87 10.22
N GLN A 158 6.78 7.36 11.33
CA GLN A 158 7.61 8.55 11.36
C GLN A 158 9.08 8.15 11.48
N ASN A 159 9.92 8.60 10.54
CA ASN A 159 11.38 8.38 10.54
C ASN A 159 11.78 6.91 10.79
N PRO A 160 11.42 5.96 9.91
CA PRO A 160 11.81 4.57 10.10
C PRO A 160 13.34 4.42 10.08
N ASP A 161 13.88 3.79 11.12
CA ASP A 161 15.27 3.36 11.15
C ASP A 161 15.35 1.85 10.86
N LEU A 162 15.57 1.49 9.59
CA LEU A 162 15.63 0.09 9.17
C LEU A 162 16.93 -0.61 9.58
N ASP A 163 17.97 0.13 9.99
CA ASP A 163 19.19 -0.47 10.53
C ASP A 163 18.90 -1.17 11.88
N MET A 164 17.92 -0.66 12.64
CA MET A 164 17.45 -1.27 13.90
C MET A 164 16.66 -2.57 13.69
N VAL A 165 16.03 -2.76 12.51
CA VAL A 165 15.18 -3.93 12.22
C VAL A 165 16.02 -5.18 11.88
N ASN A 166 17.27 -5.00 11.43
CA ASN A 166 18.17 -6.10 11.08
C ASN A 166 18.93 -6.68 12.29
N GLY A 167 18.82 -6.05 13.47
CA GLY A 167 19.38 -6.55 14.73
C GLY A 167 18.47 -7.57 15.40
N ILE A 168 19.02 -8.72 15.82
CA ILE A 168 18.36 -9.65 16.74
C ILE A 168 18.20 -8.96 18.09
N VAL A 169 17.21 -8.08 18.27
CA VAL A 169 16.86 -7.55 19.58
C VAL A 169 15.35 -7.40 19.68
N LYS A 170 14.78 -8.26 20.51
CA LYS A 170 13.37 -8.39 20.87
C LYS A 170 12.84 -7.21 21.71
N GLU A 171 13.65 -6.17 21.94
CA GLU A 171 13.43 -5.15 22.98
C GLU A 171 13.31 -3.70 22.47
N GLU A 172 13.57 -3.39 21.19
CA GLU A 172 13.53 -2.00 20.68
C GLU A 172 12.43 -1.69 19.65
N LEU A 173 11.50 -2.63 19.43
CA LEU A 173 10.27 -2.37 18.65
C LEU A 173 9.34 -1.34 19.31
N GLU A 174 9.64 -0.90 20.54
CA GLU A 174 8.89 0.13 21.27
C GLU A 174 8.96 1.53 20.61
N ASN A 175 9.95 1.80 19.75
CA ASN A 175 10.11 3.11 19.09
C ASN A 175 9.41 3.25 17.73
N PHE A 176 8.81 2.20 17.18
CA PHE A 176 7.99 2.31 15.96
C PHE A 176 6.54 2.62 16.33
N SER A 177 6.21 3.91 16.47
CA SER A 177 4.81 4.31 16.62
C SER A 177 4.12 4.30 15.25
N ASN A 178 3.47 3.19 14.91
CA ASN A 178 2.67 3.08 13.70
C ASN A 178 1.29 3.67 13.96
N GLU A 179 0.98 4.80 13.34
CA GLU A 179 -0.26 5.51 13.61
C GLU A 179 -1.20 5.41 12.43
N LEU A 180 -2.48 5.17 12.70
CA LEU A 180 -3.47 5.13 11.64
C LEU A 180 -3.76 6.56 11.17
N PHE A 181 -3.64 6.81 9.87
CA PHE A 181 -3.90 8.11 9.25
C PHE A 181 -4.96 7.98 8.16
N GLU A 182 -5.80 9.00 8.08
CA GLU A 182 -6.64 9.29 6.93
C GLU A 182 -5.95 10.35 6.07
N MET A 183 -5.68 10.02 4.82
CA MET A 183 -5.13 10.93 3.82
C MET A 183 -6.21 11.19 2.77
N ARG A 184 -6.37 12.46 2.38
CA ARG A 184 -7.35 12.88 1.37
C ARG A 184 -6.65 13.62 0.24
N PHE A 185 -6.99 13.25 -0.99
CA PHE A 185 -6.44 13.81 -2.21
C PHE A 185 -7.57 14.37 -3.06
N ASN A 186 -7.66 15.70 -3.15
CA ASN A 186 -8.71 16.35 -3.91
C ASN A 186 -8.32 16.41 -5.40
N MET A 187 -8.99 15.59 -6.21
CA MET A 187 -8.72 15.42 -7.63
C MET A 187 -9.04 16.69 -8.43
N LYS A 188 -9.87 17.59 -7.93
CA LYS A 188 -10.21 18.83 -8.65
C LYS A 188 -9.24 19.97 -8.37
N THR A 189 -8.90 20.17 -7.11
CA THR A 189 -8.07 21.31 -6.66
C THR A 189 -6.58 20.99 -6.60
N GLY A 190 -6.20 19.70 -6.54
CA GLY A 190 -4.82 19.29 -6.35
C GLY A 190 -4.35 19.36 -4.89
N SER A 191 -5.23 19.72 -3.95
CA SER A 191 -4.92 19.77 -2.52
C SER A 191 -4.84 18.37 -1.92
N ALA A 192 -3.94 18.20 -0.95
CA ALA A 192 -3.84 17.00 -0.14
C ALA A 192 -3.84 17.34 1.35
N SER A 193 -4.44 16.48 2.16
CA SER A 193 -4.43 16.61 3.62
C SER A 193 -4.25 15.25 4.28
N GLN A 194 -3.84 15.26 5.54
CA GLN A 194 -3.73 14.06 6.36
C GLN A 194 -4.17 14.35 7.79
N LYS A 195 -4.83 13.37 8.41
CA LYS A 195 -5.35 13.45 9.77
C LYS A 195 -5.09 12.13 10.48
N LYS A 196 -4.51 12.21 11.69
CA LYS A 196 -4.35 11.06 12.56
C LYS A 196 -5.73 10.55 13.03
N LEU A 197 -5.97 9.26 12.87
CA LEU A 197 -7.10 8.55 13.45
C LEU A 197 -6.68 8.07 14.85
N SER A 198 -7.55 8.25 15.84
CA SER A 198 -7.25 8.22 17.28
C SER A 198 -6.80 6.87 17.87
N ALA A 199 -6.39 5.91 17.06
CA ALA A 199 -5.95 4.59 17.51
C ALA A 199 -4.47 4.64 17.96
N SER A 200 -4.19 4.01 19.10
CA SER A 200 -2.82 3.69 19.55
C SER A 200 -2.13 2.75 18.56
N ALA A 201 -0.79 2.68 18.58
CA ALA A 201 0.07 1.94 17.65
C ALA A 201 -0.60 0.74 16.93
N VAL A 202 -0.86 0.89 15.64
CA VAL A 202 -1.59 -0.05 14.78
C VAL A 202 -0.78 -0.32 13.52
N ASP A 203 -0.50 -1.59 13.26
CA ASP A 203 -0.02 -2.09 11.97
C ASP A 203 -0.85 -3.32 11.55
N PHE A 204 -0.62 -3.84 10.35
CA PHE A 204 -1.38 -4.94 9.76
C PHE A 204 -2.88 -4.68 9.72
N PRO A 205 -3.32 -3.56 9.12
CA PRO A 205 -4.72 -3.26 9.02
C PRO A 205 -5.41 -4.32 8.15
N ARG A 206 -6.57 -4.78 8.59
CA ARG A 206 -7.47 -5.63 7.81
C ARG A 206 -8.82 -4.94 7.66
N VAL A 207 -9.38 -5.09 6.47
CA VAL A 207 -10.76 -4.73 6.15
C VAL A 207 -11.48 -5.95 5.60
N ASN A 208 -12.81 -5.90 5.63
CA ASN A 208 -13.62 -6.86 4.91
C ASN A 208 -13.31 -6.72 3.41
N GLU A 209 -12.75 -7.78 2.81
CA GLU A 209 -12.26 -7.79 1.42
C GLU A 209 -13.40 -7.58 0.40
N SER A 210 -14.66 -7.82 0.78
CA SER A 210 -15.83 -7.45 -0.02
C SER A 210 -16.00 -5.94 -0.23
N TYR A 211 -15.24 -5.11 0.50
CA TYR A 211 -15.25 -3.65 0.42
C TYR A 211 -13.89 -3.08 0.04
N THR A 212 -12.96 -3.90 -0.46
CA THR A 212 -11.67 -3.40 -0.97
C THR A 212 -11.93 -2.36 -2.07
N GLY A 213 -11.38 -1.16 -1.89
CA GLY A 213 -11.57 -0.05 -2.83
C GLY A 213 -12.92 0.66 -2.74
N ARG A 214 -13.73 0.41 -1.70
CA ARG A 214 -15.02 1.07 -1.44
C ARG A 214 -15.18 1.43 0.04
N TYR A 215 -16.08 2.40 0.29
CA TYR A 215 -16.41 2.81 1.65
C TYR A 215 -17.12 1.69 2.42
N LEU A 216 -16.66 1.42 3.64
CA LEU A 216 -17.33 0.53 4.57
C LEU A 216 -18.26 1.35 5.48
N CYS A 217 -19.55 1.43 5.15
CA CYS A 217 -20.54 1.83 6.13
C CYS A 217 -20.76 0.64 7.07
N SER A 218 -20.41 0.76 8.36
CA SER A 218 -20.65 -0.31 9.33
C SER A 218 -22.14 -0.68 9.36
N LEU A 219 -22.46 -1.95 9.14
CA LEU A 219 -23.76 -2.53 9.52
C LEU A 219 -24.00 -2.26 11.01
N GLY A 220 -25.08 -1.56 11.32
CA GLY A 220 -25.50 -1.29 12.68
C GLY A 220 -25.83 -2.57 13.43
N VAL A 221 -25.49 -2.62 14.72
CA VAL A 221 -26.01 -3.62 15.64
C VAL A 221 -27.51 -3.36 15.78
N GLU A 222 -28.35 -4.33 15.42
CA GLU A 222 -29.78 -4.30 15.70
C GLU A 222 -29.99 -4.31 17.23
N GLY A 223 -30.22 -3.12 17.78
CA GLY A 223 -30.83 -2.92 19.08
C GLY A 223 -32.13 -2.17 18.85
N THR A 224 -33.25 -2.78 19.20
CA THR A 224 -34.58 -2.18 19.18
C THR A 224 -34.60 -0.93 20.06
N ASP A 225 -34.51 0.26 19.47
CA ASP A 225 -35.34 1.40 19.90
C ASP A 225 -35.27 2.59 18.93
N ASP A 226 -36.46 3.17 18.75
CA ASP A 226 -36.78 4.29 17.87
C ASP A 226 -36.10 5.60 18.30
N LYS A 227 -35.15 6.09 17.47
CA LYS A 227 -34.90 7.52 17.17
C LYS A 227 -33.79 7.70 16.16
N ARG A 228 -34.11 8.36 15.04
CA ARG A 228 -33.15 8.81 14.01
C ARG A 228 -32.16 9.81 14.62
N GLN A 229 -30.95 9.35 14.91
CA GLN A 229 -29.78 10.18 15.08
C GLN A 229 -28.72 9.64 14.10
N LYS A 230 -28.34 10.45 13.10
CA LYS A 230 -27.16 10.17 12.27
C LYS A 230 -25.95 10.26 13.20
N SER A 231 -25.57 9.15 13.84
CA SER A 231 -24.29 9.04 14.52
C SER A 231 -23.22 8.81 13.45
N GLU A 232 -22.12 9.55 13.53
CA GLU A 232 -20.92 9.31 12.75
C GLU A 232 -20.32 7.96 13.16
N THR A 233 -20.76 6.89 12.51
CA THR A 233 -20.14 5.57 12.65
C THR A 233 -18.79 5.58 11.96
N LYS A 234 -17.70 5.62 12.73
CA LYS A 234 -16.34 5.49 12.22
C LYS A 234 -16.16 4.11 11.56
N PRO A 235 -15.47 4.01 10.42
CA PRO A 235 -15.14 2.71 9.82
C PRO A 235 -14.38 1.84 10.83
N MET A 236 -14.83 0.59 10.99
CA MET A 236 -14.23 -0.36 11.92
C MET A 236 -13.04 -1.05 11.22
N PHE A 237 -11.83 -0.63 11.56
CA PHE A 237 -10.59 -1.28 11.14
C PHE A 237 -10.14 -2.24 12.24
N PHE A 238 -9.84 -3.49 11.88
CA PHE A 238 -9.16 -4.40 12.79
C PHE A 238 -7.67 -4.35 12.51
N ALA A 239 -6.90 -4.06 13.55
CA ALA A 239 -5.45 -4.07 13.52
C ALA A 239 -4.94 -5.22 14.38
N LEU A 240 -3.93 -5.93 13.90
CA LEU A 240 -3.26 -6.98 14.67
C LEU A 240 -1.98 -6.40 15.27
N ASN A 241 -1.82 -6.55 16.60
CA ASN A 241 -0.58 -6.18 17.27
C ASN A 241 0.58 -7.06 16.78
N LEU A 242 1.76 -6.46 16.62
CA LEU A 242 2.97 -7.13 16.17
C LEU A 242 3.30 -8.35 17.04
N PHE A 243 3.06 -9.56 16.52
CA PHE A 243 3.78 -10.75 16.95
C PHE A 243 4.18 -11.59 15.73
N SER A 244 5.50 -11.54 15.46
CA SER A 244 6.27 -12.38 14.53
C SER A 244 6.09 -12.12 13.02
N LEU A 245 6.87 -11.17 12.50
CA LEU A 245 7.25 -11.13 11.09
C LEU A 245 8.52 -11.97 10.90
N HIS A 246 8.43 -13.04 10.11
CA HIS A 246 9.59 -13.58 9.41
C HIS A 246 9.67 -12.86 8.07
N PHE A 247 10.73 -12.06 7.87
CA PHE A 247 11.07 -11.53 6.56
C PHE A 247 11.44 -12.70 5.65
N VAL A 248 10.55 -13.06 4.72
CA VAL A 248 10.93 -13.88 3.58
C VAL A 248 11.68 -12.97 2.63
N SER A 249 13.01 -13.12 2.64
CA SER A 249 13.92 -12.45 1.72
C SER A 249 13.56 -12.85 0.29
N VAL A 250 12.93 -11.96 -0.47
CA VAL A 250 12.84 -12.09 -1.93
C VAL A 250 14.05 -11.36 -2.49
N VAL A 251 15.18 -12.06 -2.49
CA VAL A 251 16.34 -11.69 -3.31
C VAL A 251 16.19 -12.40 -4.64
N GLN A 252 16.00 -11.62 -5.71
CA GLN A 252 16.43 -11.99 -7.04
C GLN A 252 17.57 -11.06 -7.45
#